data_AF-A0A1G2ZEM3-F1
#
_entry.id   AF-A0A1G2ZEM3-F1
#
_cell.length_a   1.000
_cell.length_b   1.000
_cell.length_c   1.000
_cell.angle_alpha   90.00
_cell.angle_beta   90.00
_cell.angle_gamma   90.00
#
_symmetry.space_group_name_H-M   'P 1'
#
loop_
_entity.id
_entity.type
_entity.pdbx_description
1 polymer ?
#
loop_
_entity_poly.entity_id
_entity_poly.type
_entity_poly.pdbx_seq_one_letter_code
_entity_poly.pdbx_strand_id
1 'polypeptide(L)'
;MGAEWYVDVKGRAKGPFTATQLRTLALENRISGETRVRQGADGRWVAASRVKGLFEAKDPQADGGAEHGEVAANNRDQPSPETEPLALVPDRRVKPRLIVLACLVALALIATVGWPQKVFFCTSMVFLLGTFPRYCINGQRFEREFVFMFVRVQNKSWRLASFEAIETDLEFQLPAWTIIFLFLNWFLVRLLDYLVPWAGGKYRILLRDGEGERILAWQGNGEGSFRANLQALEDTTGLPVERR
;
A
#
# COMPACT_ATOMS: atom_id res chain seq x y z
N MET A 1 26.71 4.57 -39.19
CA MET A 1 25.77 5.66 -38.87
C MET A 1 24.69 5.06 -37.97
N GLY A 2 24.64 5.44 -36.69
CA GLY A 2 23.68 4.89 -35.74
C GLY A 2 22.27 5.43 -36.03
N ALA A 3 21.26 4.57 -35.99
CA ALA A 3 19.87 4.99 -36.13
C ALA A 3 19.51 5.95 -34.97
N GLU A 4 19.04 7.15 -35.32
CA GLU A 4 18.56 8.15 -34.37
C GLU A 4 17.11 7.85 -33.99
N TRP A 5 16.81 7.85 -32.69
CA TRP A 5 15.47 7.56 -32.16
C TRP A 5 14.89 8.78 -31.44
N TYR A 6 13.57 8.96 -31.56
CA TYR A 6 12.82 9.98 -30.85
C TYR A 6 11.74 9.31 -30.00
N VAL A 7 11.50 9.87 -28.81
CA VAL A 7 10.51 9.39 -27.84
C VAL A 7 9.48 10.49 -27.60
N ASP A 8 8.20 10.13 -27.60
CA ASP A 8 7.12 11.04 -27.21
C ASP A 8 6.91 10.96 -25.69
N VAL A 9 7.25 12.05 -24.99
CA VAL A 9 7.01 12.17 -23.56
C VAL A 9 6.01 13.30 -23.33
N LYS A 10 4.77 12.95 -23.01
CA LYS A 10 3.65 13.89 -22.77
C LYS A 10 3.37 14.83 -23.97
N GLY A 11 3.40 14.30 -25.20
CA GLY A 11 3.09 15.05 -26.42
C GLY A 11 4.25 15.91 -26.94
N ARG A 12 5.47 15.68 -26.44
CA ARG A 12 6.70 16.36 -26.92
C ARG A 12 7.73 15.33 -27.32
N ALA A 13 8.18 15.42 -28.58
CA ALA A 13 9.27 14.60 -29.09
C ALA A 13 10.59 15.02 -28.44
N LYS A 14 11.26 14.06 -27.79
CA LYS A 14 12.61 14.19 -27.25
C LYS A 14 13.57 13.28 -28.03
N GLY A 15 14.73 13.81 -28.40
CA GLY A 15 15.77 13.11 -29.16
C GLY A 15 16.72 14.10 -29.85
N PRO A 16 17.68 13.63 -30.66
CA PRO A 16 17.90 12.23 -31.04
C PRO A 16 18.60 11.40 -29.95
N PHE A 17 18.10 10.19 -29.71
CA PHE A 17 18.75 9.18 -28.87
C PHE A 17 19.34 8.07 -29.72
N THR A 18 20.44 7.47 -29.26
CA THR A 18 20.95 6.23 -29.84
C THR A 18 20.13 5.03 -29.35
N ALA A 19 20.16 3.91 -30.10
CA ALA A 19 19.46 2.67 -29.69
C ALA A 19 19.88 2.20 -28.28
N THR A 20 21.15 2.36 -27.92
CA THR A 20 21.67 2.03 -26.58
C THR A 20 21.07 2.93 -25.50
N GLN A 21 21.01 4.24 -25.73
CA GLN A 21 20.39 5.18 -24.79
C GLN A 21 18.89 4.92 -24.64
N LEU A 22 18.21 4.56 -25.72
CA LEU A 22 16.79 4.20 -25.68
C LEU A 22 16.55 2.97 -24.80
N ARG A 23 17.43 1.96 -24.89
CA ARG A 23 17.39 0.78 -24.01
C ARG A 23 17.66 1.15 -22.55
N THR A 24 18.61 2.03 -22.27
CA THR A 24 18.85 2.53 -20.90
C THR A 24 17.61 3.21 -20.32
N LEU A 25 16.92 4.05 -21.10
CA LEU A 25 15.67 4.69 -20.68
C LEU A 25 14.55 3.67 -20.39
N ALA A 26 14.50 2.56 -21.13
CA ALA A 26 13.55 1.47 -20.88
C ALA A 26 13.90 0.73 -19.58
N LEU A 27 15.19 0.42 -19.35
CA LEU A 27 15.66 -0.23 -18.12
C LEU A 27 15.45 0.62 -16.87
N GLU A 28 15.56 1.94 -17.00
CA GLU A 28 15.30 2.90 -15.91
C GLU A 28 13.80 3.14 -15.65
N ASN A 29 12.89 2.42 -16.31
CA ASN A 29 11.44 2.64 -16.26
C ASN A 29 11.00 4.08 -16.63
N ARG A 30 11.81 4.81 -17.40
CA ARG A 30 11.49 6.17 -17.85
C ARG A 30 10.61 6.19 -19.09
N ILE A 31 10.56 5.09 -19.82
CA ILE A 31 9.65 4.82 -20.94
C ILE A 31 8.99 3.46 -20.72
N SER A 32 7.68 3.40 -20.92
CA SER A 32 6.89 2.16 -20.83
C SER A 32 6.67 1.55 -22.22
N GLY A 33 6.19 0.30 -22.29
CA GLY A 33 5.86 -0.35 -23.55
C GLY A 33 4.83 0.39 -24.42
N GLU A 34 3.97 1.19 -23.79
CA GLU A 34 2.95 2.01 -24.46
C GLU A 34 3.49 3.35 -24.99
N THR A 35 4.69 3.75 -24.54
CA THR A 35 5.32 5.00 -24.95
C THR A 35 5.61 4.96 -26.45
N ARG A 36 5.27 6.03 -27.18
CA ARG A 36 5.49 6.09 -28.63
C ARG A 36 6.94 6.48 -28.94
N VAL A 37 7.56 5.74 -29.84
CA VAL A 37 8.93 5.97 -30.33
C VAL A 37 8.94 5.97 -31.86
N ARG A 38 9.85 6.70 -32.48
CA ARG A 38 10.06 6.69 -33.94
C ARG A 38 11.54 6.66 -34.27
N GLN A 39 11.87 6.08 -35.42
CA GLN A 39 13.22 6.02 -35.96
C GLN A 39 13.41 7.12 -37.01
N GLY A 40 14.35 8.04 -36.79
CA GLY A 40 14.61 9.21 -37.64
C GLY A 40 13.60 10.35 -37.45
N ALA A 41 13.90 11.50 -38.06
CA ALA A 41 13.07 12.70 -37.98
C ALA A 41 11.70 12.53 -38.65
N ASP A 42 11.61 11.68 -39.68
CA ASP A 42 10.39 11.46 -40.50
C ASP A 42 9.78 10.06 -40.28
N GLY A 43 10.27 9.30 -39.30
CA GLY A 43 9.77 7.97 -39.00
C GLY A 43 8.34 7.96 -38.45
N ARG A 44 7.61 6.88 -38.71
CA ARG A 44 6.30 6.62 -38.09
C ARG A 44 6.46 6.38 -36.59
N TRP A 45 5.56 6.94 -35.80
CA TRP A 45 5.45 6.63 -34.37
C TRP A 45 4.90 5.22 -34.16
N VAL A 46 5.64 4.42 -33.41
CA VAL A 46 5.33 3.04 -33.06
C VAL A 46 5.43 2.90 -31.53
N ALA A 47 4.59 2.06 -30.92
CA ALA A 47 4.72 1.76 -29.50
C ALA A 47 6.09 1.10 -29.22
N ALA A 48 6.73 1.48 -28.12
CA ALA A 48 8.04 0.97 -27.72
C ALA A 48 8.04 -0.56 -27.59
N SER A 49 6.93 -1.17 -27.16
CA SER A 49 6.77 -2.63 -27.05
C SER A 49 6.94 -3.38 -28.36
N ARG A 50 6.72 -2.72 -29.51
CA ARG A 50 6.88 -3.32 -30.84
C ARG A 50 8.31 -3.22 -31.38
N VAL A 51 9.20 -2.50 -30.68
CA VAL A 51 10.62 -2.39 -31.08
C VAL A 51 11.37 -3.61 -30.55
N LYS A 52 11.77 -4.48 -31.47
CA LYS A 52 12.51 -5.71 -31.14
C LYS A 52 13.80 -5.39 -30.36
N GLY A 53 14.01 -6.08 -29.24
CA GLY A 53 15.20 -5.94 -28.40
C GLY A 53 15.26 -4.68 -27.51
N LEU A 54 14.15 -3.93 -27.38
CA LEU A 54 14.08 -2.78 -26.47
C LEU A 54 13.76 -3.19 -25.02
N PHE A 55 12.94 -4.23 -24.83
CA PHE A 55 12.49 -4.73 -23.52
C PHE A 55 12.88 -6.18 -23.23
N GLU A 56 13.71 -6.81 -24.07
CA GLU A 56 14.23 -8.15 -23.78
C GLU A 56 15.16 -8.07 -22.58
N ALA A 57 14.61 -8.49 -21.43
CA ALA A 57 15.39 -8.83 -20.27
C ALA A 57 16.39 -9.92 -20.64
N LYS A 58 17.58 -9.82 -20.03
CA LYS A 58 18.66 -10.79 -20.14
C LYS A 58 18.19 -12.18 -19.71
N ASP A 59 17.76 -12.99 -20.67
CA ASP A 59 17.77 -14.45 -20.54
C ASP A 59 19.17 -14.95 -20.90
N PRO A 60 19.94 -15.52 -19.96
CA PRO A 60 21.13 -16.27 -20.30
C PRO A 60 20.70 -17.60 -20.91
N GLN A 61 20.88 -17.69 -22.23
CA GLN A 61 21.15 -18.90 -23.01
C GLN A 61 20.26 -20.13 -22.80
N ALA A 62 19.48 -20.38 -23.83
CA ALA A 62 19.13 -21.71 -24.29
C ALA A 62 20.36 -22.62 -24.41
N ASP A 63 20.22 -23.85 -23.92
CA ASP A 63 20.84 -25.02 -24.53
C ASP A 63 19.71 -26.00 -24.88
N GLY A 64 19.83 -26.57 -26.07
CA GLY A 64 18.75 -27.27 -26.76
C GLY A 64 18.52 -28.69 -26.25
N GLY A 65 17.28 -29.13 -26.40
CA GLY A 65 16.90 -30.54 -26.22
C GLY A 65 15.44 -30.71 -26.62
N ALA A 66 15.23 -31.10 -27.87
CA ALA A 66 13.93 -31.40 -28.42
C ALA A 66 13.39 -32.76 -27.91
N GLU A 67 12.06 -32.84 -27.96
CA GLU A 67 11.23 -34.03 -28.16
C GLU A 67 10.51 -34.69 -26.98
N HIS A 68 9.27 -35.09 -27.31
CA HIS A 68 8.28 -35.88 -26.58
C HIS A 68 7.60 -35.13 -25.43
N GLY A 69 6.37 -34.65 -25.56
CA GLY A 69 5.20 -35.42 -26.01
C GLY A 69 4.35 -35.71 -24.77
N GLU A 70 3.09 -35.29 -24.81
CA GLU A 70 2.03 -35.90 -24.01
C GLU A 70 2.02 -35.65 -22.48
N VAL A 71 1.58 -34.45 -22.06
CA VAL A 71 0.89 -34.29 -20.76
C VAL A 71 -0.22 -33.23 -20.89
N ALA A 72 -1.27 -33.55 -21.66
CA ALA A 72 -2.48 -32.75 -21.74
C ALA A 72 -3.57 -33.34 -20.83
N ALA A 73 -3.35 -33.42 -19.50
CA ALA A 73 -4.43 -33.84 -18.58
C ALA A 73 -4.23 -33.54 -17.08
N ASN A 74 -3.21 -32.82 -16.62
CA ASN A 74 -2.96 -32.74 -15.15
C ASN A 74 -2.66 -31.35 -14.57
N ASN A 75 -3.12 -30.28 -15.21
CA ASN A 75 -2.95 -28.91 -14.69
C ASN A 75 -4.28 -28.25 -14.32
N ARG A 76 -5.16 -28.99 -13.60
CA ARG A 76 -6.34 -28.43 -12.92
C ARG A 76 -6.11 -28.11 -11.45
N ASP A 77 -4.96 -28.49 -10.91
CA ASP A 77 -4.55 -28.21 -9.53
C ASP A 77 -3.38 -27.23 -9.46
N GLN A 78 -3.15 -26.42 -10.50
CA GLN A 78 -2.41 -25.17 -10.29
C GLN A 78 -3.30 -24.31 -9.40
N PRO A 79 -2.94 -24.07 -8.11
CA PRO A 79 -3.70 -23.15 -7.29
C PRO A 79 -3.75 -21.85 -8.07
N SER A 80 -4.97 -21.39 -8.40
CA SER A 80 -5.21 -20.05 -8.94
C SER A 80 -4.24 -19.12 -8.23
N PRO A 81 -3.41 -18.35 -8.97
CA PRO A 81 -2.33 -17.56 -8.38
C PRO A 81 -2.90 -16.88 -7.15
N GLU A 82 -2.48 -17.33 -5.97
CA GLU A 82 -3.02 -16.87 -4.71
C GLU A 82 -2.83 -15.37 -4.73
N THR A 83 -3.90 -14.63 -5.01
CA THR A 83 -3.86 -13.19 -5.08
C THR A 83 -3.37 -12.76 -3.73
N GLU A 84 -2.11 -12.33 -3.64
CA GLU A 84 -1.48 -12.01 -2.36
C GLU A 84 -2.43 -11.07 -1.62
N PRO A 85 -2.76 -11.39 -0.36
CA PRO A 85 -3.76 -10.64 0.38
C PRO A 85 -3.31 -9.18 0.44
N LEU A 86 -4.11 -8.31 -0.17
CA LEU A 86 -3.82 -6.90 -0.26
C LEU A 86 -4.01 -6.30 1.13
N ALA A 87 -2.90 -6.04 1.81
CA ALA A 87 -2.89 -5.37 3.10
C ALA A 87 -2.99 -3.85 2.88
N LEU A 88 -4.05 -3.24 3.40
CA LEU A 88 -4.20 -1.78 3.36
C LEU A 88 -3.10 -1.12 4.21
N VAL A 89 -2.40 -0.15 3.64
CA VAL A 89 -1.27 0.57 4.24
C VAL A 89 -1.77 1.48 5.36
N PRO A 90 -1.45 1.23 6.62
CA PRO A 90 -0.21 1.79 7.12
C PRO A 90 0.68 0.62 7.43
N ASP A 91 1.80 0.53 6.72
CA ASP A 91 2.69 -0.62 6.86
C ASP A 91 3.01 -0.87 8.34
N ARG A 92 2.97 -2.16 8.66
CA ARG A 92 2.91 -2.75 9.99
C ARG A 92 4.19 -2.40 10.75
N ARG A 93 4.19 -1.24 11.40
CA ARG A 93 5.26 -0.71 12.26
C ARG A 93 5.32 -1.45 13.61
N VAL A 94 5.23 -2.78 13.62
CA VAL A 94 5.34 -3.59 14.86
C VAL A 94 6.73 -3.47 15.45
N LYS A 95 7.79 -3.53 14.62
CA LYS A 95 9.18 -3.37 15.07
C LYS A 95 9.39 -2.06 15.87
N PRO A 96 9.07 -0.87 15.34
CA PRO A 96 9.23 0.36 16.11
C PRO A 96 8.32 0.43 17.34
N ARG A 97 7.10 -0.14 17.32
CA ARG A 97 6.26 -0.20 18.53
C ARG A 97 6.89 -1.04 19.63
N LEU A 98 7.49 -2.18 19.28
CA LEU A 98 8.22 -3.01 20.24
C LEU A 98 9.45 -2.28 20.79
N ILE A 99 10.17 -1.53 19.95
CA ILE A 99 11.29 -0.68 20.39
C ILE A 99 10.81 0.37 21.38
N VAL A 100 9.74 1.10 21.07
CA VAL A 100 9.19 2.12 21.98
C VAL A 100 8.70 1.48 23.28
N LEU A 101 8.00 0.35 23.21
CA LEU A 101 7.56 -0.39 24.39
C LEU A 101 8.75 -0.77 25.27
N ALA A 102 9.82 -1.33 24.67
CA ALA A 102 11.03 -1.70 25.40
C ALA A 102 11.69 -0.49 26.07
N CYS A 103 11.79 0.65 25.38
CA CYS A 103 12.30 1.90 25.94
C CYS A 103 11.45 2.40 27.11
N LEU A 104 10.13 2.39 26.99
CA LEU A 104 9.22 2.84 28.04
C LEU A 104 9.27 1.93 29.27
N VAL A 105 9.37 0.61 29.08
CA VAL A 105 9.54 -0.37 30.15
C VAL A 105 10.88 -0.15 30.85
N ALA A 106 11.98 0.03 30.11
CA ALA A 106 13.29 0.32 30.68
C ALA A 106 13.28 1.61 31.52
N LEU A 107 12.64 2.66 31.02
CA LEU A 107 12.47 3.92 31.75
C LEU A 107 11.66 3.72 33.05
N ALA A 108 10.57 2.96 32.99
CA ALA A 108 9.75 2.65 34.15
C ALA A 108 10.50 1.85 35.22
N LEU A 109 11.43 0.97 34.83
CA LEU A 109 12.25 0.20 35.76
C LEU A 109 13.22 1.09 36.55
N ILE A 110 13.78 2.13 35.93
CA ILE A 110 14.73 3.05 36.56
C ILE A 110 14.02 4.10 37.45
N ALA A 111 12.74 4.37 37.21
CA ALA A 111 11.98 5.34 37.99
C ALA A 111 11.88 4.96 39.48
N THR A 112 11.86 5.96 40.36
CA THR A 112 11.79 5.80 41.84
C THR A 112 10.38 5.49 42.37
N VAL A 113 9.42 5.22 41.48
CA VAL A 113 8.02 4.94 41.83
C VAL A 113 7.88 3.52 42.39
N GLY A 114 6.84 3.28 43.20
CA GLY A 114 6.52 1.96 43.72
C GLY A 114 6.28 0.90 42.62
N TRP A 115 6.58 -0.36 42.95
CA TRP A 115 6.40 -1.49 42.04
C TRP A 115 4.97 -1.66 41.48
N PRO A 116 3.88 -1.46 42.25
CA PRO A 116 2.52 -1.55 41.70
C PRO A 116 2.28 -0.59 40.54
N GLN A 117 2.77 0.65 40.65
CA GLN A 117 2.66 1.66 39.59
C GLN A 117 3.47 1.28 38.36
N LYS A 118 4.66 0.69 38.52
CA LYS A 118 5.48 0.18 37.40
C LYS A 118 4.75 -0.92 36.64
N VAL A 119 4.18 -1.91 37.35
CA VAL A 119 3.42 -2.99 36.73
C VAL A 119 2.20 -2.44 35.99
N PHE A 120 1.45 -1.54 36.62
CA PHE A 120 0.30 -0.90 35.99
C PHE A 120 0.68 -0.14 34.71
N PHE A 121 1.76 0.64 34.76
CA PHE A 121 2.29 1.38 33.61
C PHE A 121 2.69 0.45 32.47
N CYS A 122 3.49 -0.58 32.77
CA CYS A 122 3.94 -1.56 31.76
C CYS A 122 2.76 -2.27 31.10
N THR A 123 1.78 -2.75 31.88
CA THR A 123 0.58 -3.41 31.36
C THR A 123 -0.24 -2.46 30.48
N SER A 124 -0.39 -1.20 30.91
CA SER A 124 -1.09 -0.17 30.12
C SER A 124 -0.38 0.12 28.80
N MET A 125 0.96 0.16 28.79
CA MET A 125 1.73 0.37 27.56
C MET A 125 1.65 -0.81 26.60
N VAL A 126 1.69 -2.05 27.11
CA VAL A 126 1.46 -3.27 26.31
C VAL A 126 0.06 -3.24 25.70
N PHE A 127 -0.95 -2.84 26.48
CA PHE A 127 -2.32 -2.70 26.01
C PHE A 127 -2.43 -1.65 24.90
N LEU A 128 -1.94 -0.44 25.12
CA LEU A 128 -2.07 0.68 24.17
C LEU A 128 -1.31 0.44 22.86
N LEU A 129 -0.07 -0.08 22.95
CA LEU A 129 0.78 -0.31 21.77
C LEU A 129 0.45 -1.64 21.05
N GLY A 130 -0.01 -2.63 21.81
CA GLY A 130 -0.29 -3.98 21.32
C GLY A 130 -1.70 -4.19 20.82
N THR A 131 -2.65 -3.29 21.13
CA THR A 131 -4.02 -3.38 20.64
C THR A 131 -4.20 -2.53 19.40
N PHE A 132 -4.66 -3.11 18.30
CA PHE A 132 -4.95 -2.40 17.05
C PHE A 132 -5.83 -3.24 16.11
N PRO A 133 -6.73 -2.61 15.34
CA PRO A 133 -7.40 -3.28 14.24
C PRO A 133 -6.44 -3.44 13.06
N ARG A 134 -6.62 -4.50 12.29
CA ARG A 134 -5.97 -4.75 11.01
C ARG A 134 -7.05 -5.03 9.97
N TYR A 135 -6.83 -4.47 8.79
CA TYR A 135 -7.74 -4.60 7.66
C TYR A 135 -6.98 -5.24 6.50
N CYS A 136 -7.53 -6.31 5.95
CA CYS A 136 -6.94 -7.01 4.82
C CYS A 136 -8.04 -7.41 3.84
N ILE A 137 -7.70 -7.36 2.56
CA ILE A 137 -8.57 -7.82 1.49
C ILE A 137 -7.98 -9.13 0.99
N ASN A 138 -8.77 -10.20 1.09
CA ASN A 138 -8.39 -11.53 0.63
C ASN A 138 -9.36 -11.96 -0.47
N GLY A 139 -8.98 -11.66 -1.72
CA GLY A 139 -9.82 -11.86 -2.90
C GLY A 139 -11.16 -11.12 -2.78
N GLN A 140 -12.25 -11.88 -2.66
CA GLN A 140 -13.62 -11.37 -2.56
C GLN A 140 -14.08 -11.08 -1.13
N ARG A 141 -13.19 -11.20 -0.13
CA ARG A 141 -13.53 -10.97 1.28
C ARG A 141 -12.74 -9.79 1.84
N PHE A 142 -13.46 -8.94 2.54
CA PHE A 142 -12.88 -7.91 3.40
C PHE A 142 -12.80 -8.49 4.82
N GLU A 143 -11.61 -8.55 5.39
CA GLU A 143 -11.36 -9.12 6.72
C GLU A 143 -10.83 -8.06 7.67
N ARG A 144 -11.45 -7.98 8.85
CA ARG A 144 -11.00 -7.15 9.97
C ARG A 144 -10.51 -8.08 11.07
N GLU A 145 -9.20 -8.10 11.25
CA GLU A 145 -8.51 -8.82 12.31
C GLU A 145 -8.26 -7.86 13.48
N PHE A 146 -8.78 -8.17 14.66
CA PHE A 146 -8.47 -7.41 15.88
C PHE A 146 -7.28 -8.06 16.60
N VAL A 147 -6.21 -7.28 16.75
CA VAL A 147 -5.05 -7.66 17.54
C VAL A 147 -5.19 -7.02 18.92
N PHE A 148 -5.17 -7.82 19.97
CA PHE A 148 -5.23 -7.40 21.36
C PHE A 148 -3.94 -7.78 22.05
N MET A 149 -3.20 -6.80 22.60
CA MET A 149 -1.90 -7.04 23.24
C MET A 149 -0.96 -7.92 22.38
N PHE A 150 -0.87 -7.65 21.07
CA PHE A 150 -0.10 -8.42 20.08
C PHE A 150 -0.61 -9.84 19.78
N VAL A 151 -1.69 -10.28 20.43
CA VAL A 151 -2.37 -11.56 20.15
C VAL A 151 -3.54 -11.33 19.21
N ARG A 152 -3.68 -12.17 18.19
CA ARG A 152 -4.81 -12.12 17.25
C ARG A 152 -6.03 -12.74 17.93
N VAL A 153 -7.12 -11.99 18.11
CA VAL A 153 -8.27 -12.47 18.90
C VAL A 153 -9.45 -12.85 18.02
N GLN A 154 -9.87 -11.96 17.12
CA GLN A 154 -11.07 -12.17 16.31
C GLN A 154 -10.85 -11.69 14.88
N ASN A 155 -11.34 -12.49 13.94
CA ASN A 155 -11.49 -12.09 12.54
C ASN A 155 -12.99 -11.96 12.25
N LYS A 156 -13.41 -10.78 11.82
CA LYS A 156 -14.72 -10.60 11.19
C LYS A 156 -14.48 -10.45 9.69
N SER A 157 -15.19 -11.24 8.90
CA SER A 157 -15.09 -11.22 7.45
C SER A 157 -16.42 -10.81 6.82
N TRP A 158 -16.38 -9.93 5.83
CA TRP A 158 -17.51 -9.53 5.00
C TRP A 158 -17.21 -9.88 3.55
N ARG A 159 -18.25 -10.10 2.75
CA ARG A 159 -18.11 -10.30 1.30
C ARG A 159 -18.05 -8.93 0.63
N LEU A 160 -17.09 -8.70 -0.25
CA LEU A 160 -16.95 -7.40 -0.91
C LEU A 160 -18.20 -7.02 -1.72
N ALA A 161 -18.89 -8.01 -2.29
CA ALA A 161 -20.12 -7.81 -3.04
C ALA A 161 -21.32 -7.27 -2.23
N SER A 162 -21.25 -7.25 -0.89
CA SER A 162 -22.31 -6.61 -0.08
C SER A 162 -22.15 -5.10 0.04
N PHE A 163 -21.01 -4.55 -0.39
CA PHE A 163 -20.75 -3.13 -0.36
C PHE A 163 -21.20 -2.47 -1.66
N GLU A 164 -21.79 -1.28 -1.56
CA GLU A 164 -22.30 -0.52 -2.69
C GLU A 164 -21.41 0.67 -3.04
N ALA A 165 -20.74 1.27 -2.03
CA ALA A 165 -19.92 2.46 -2.22
C ALA A 165 -18.76 2.53 -1.22
N ILE A 166 -17.71 3.22 -1.63
CA ILE A 166 -16.59 3.60 -0.76
C ILE A 166 -16.82 5.06 -0.34
N GLU A 167 -17.11 5.30 0.94
CA GLU A 167 -17.23 6.64 1.49
C GLU A 167 -15.88 7.11 2.05
N THR A 168 -15.48 8.32 1.70
CA THR A 168 -14.31 8.97 2.32
C THR A 168 -14.78 10.10 3.23
N ASP A 169 -14.37 10.04 4.49
CA ASP A 169 -14.68 11.08 5.49
C ASP A 169 -13.39 11.79 5.91
N LEU A 170 -13.47 13.12 5.94
CA LEU A 170 -12.36 14.02 6.19
C LEU A 170 -12.68 14.86 7.43
N GLU A 171 -12.77 14.18 8.56
CA GLU A 171 -13.16 14.80 9.82
C GLU A 171 -11.96 15.57 10.42
N PHE A 172 -11.90 16.88 10.16
CA PHE A 172 -10.92 17.79 10.76
C PHE A 172 -11.62 18.83 11.62
N GLN A 173 -11.94 18.47 12.87
CA GLN A 173 -12.27 19.44 13.92
C GLN A 173 -11.22 19.36 15.01
N LEU A 174 -10.27 20.30 14.98
CA LEU A 174 -9.48 20.60 16.15
C LEU A 174 -10.26 21.61 17.00
N PRO A 175 -10.54 21.31 18.28
CA PRO A 175 -11.22 22.26 19.14
C PRO A 175 -10.32 23.50 19.35
N ALA A 176 -10.91 24.69 19.38
CA ALA A 176 -10.19 25.98 19.32
C ALA A 176 -9.10 26.15 20.40
N TRP A 177 -9.23 25.47 21.55
CA TRP A 177 -8.23 25.49 22.62
C TRP A 177 -6.88 24.85 22.23
N THR A 178 -6.84 24.03 21.17
CA THR A 178 -5.60 23.41 20.66
C THR A 178 -4.59 24.43 20.13
N ILE A 179 -5.01 25.67 19.85
CA ILE A 179 -4.12 26.77 19.41
C ILE A 179 -3.10 27.13 20.51
N ILE A 180 -3.49 27.10 21.79
CA ILE A 180 -2.64 27.50 22.92
C ILE A 180 -1.44 26.55 23.08
N PHE A 181 -1.60 25.29 22.67
CA PHE A 181 -0.58 24.25 22.75
C PHE A 181 -0.12 23.78 21.37
N LEU A 182 -0.20 24.61 20.33
CA LEU A 182 0.07 24.24 18.93
C LEU A 182 1.26 23.28 18.76
N PHE A 183 2.41 23.59 19.37
CA PHE A 183 3.60 22.75 19.26
C PHE A 183 3.49 21.43 20.03
N LEU A 184 3.06 21.48 21.30
CA LEU A 184 2.94 20.28 22.12
C LEU A 184 1.84 19.36 21.60
N ASN A 185 0.71 19.91 21.17
CA ASN A 185 -0.37 19.18 20.53
C ASN A 185 0.09 18.59 19.19
N TRP A 186 0.79 19.36 18.35
CA TRP A 186 1.36 18.84 17.11
C TRP A 186 2.31 17.66 17.38
N PHE A 187 3.18 17.78 18.39
CA PHE A 187 4.10 16.72 18.77
C PHE A 187 3.37 15.49 19.33
N LEU A 188 2.43 15.69 20.26
CA LEU A 188 1.65 14.61 20.86
C LEU A 188 0.77 13.89 19.84
N VAL A 189 0.13 14.62 18.92
CA VAL A 189 -0.62 14.02 17.82
C VAL A 189 0.31 13.21 16.93
N ARG A 190 1.49 13.72 16.55
CA ARG A 190 2.47 12.95 15.77
C ARG A 190 3.00 11.73 16.51
N LEU A 191 3.19 11.84 17.82
CA LEU A 191 3.61 10.74 18.66
C LEU A 191 2.50 9.69 18.79
N LEU A 192 1.26 10.11 19.05
CA LEU A 192 0.10 9.22 19.12
C LEU A 192 -0.19 8.58 17.77
N ASP A 193 -0.03 9.28 16.66
CA ASP A 193 -0.13 8.70 15.31
C ASP A 193 0.91 7.61 15.09
N TYR A 194 2.12 7.85 15.59
CA TYR A 194 3.21 6.90 15.47
C TYR A 194 2.97 5.66 16.35
N LEU A 195 2.48 5.86 17.57
CA LEU A 195 2.30 4.81 18.57
C LEU A 195 0.97 4.04 18.39
N VAL A 196 -0.09 4.77 18.13
CA VAL A 196 -1.50 4.34 18.15
C VAL A 196 -2.24 4.90 16.91
N PRO A 197 -1.87 4.52 15.68
CA PRO A 197 -2.45 5.06 14.43
C PRO A 197 -3.95 4.78 14.26
N TRP A 198 -4.55 3.95 15.11
CA TRP A 198 -5.99 3.70 15.12
C TRP A 198 -6.77 4.66 16.03
N ALA A 199 -6.11 5.34 16.96
CA ALA A 199 -6.77 6.25 17.91
C ALA A 199 -7.05 7.64 17.32
N GLY A 200 -6.71 7.87 16.06
CA GLY A 200 -6.87 9.16 15.41
C GLY A 200 -6.48 9.09 13.95
N GLY A 201 -7.11 9.93 13.13
CA GLY A 201 -6.88 9.96 11.69
C GLY A 201 -7.80 10.97 11.03
N LYS A 202 -7.21 11.95 10.35
CA LYS A 202 -7.91 12.93 9.51
C LYS A 202 -8.61 12.27 8.32
N TYR A 203 -8.11 11.12 7.89
CA TYR A 203 -8.62 10.40 6.74
C TYR A 203 -9.23 9.08 7.19
N ARG A 204 -10.49 8.86 6.84
CA ARG A 204 -11.20 7.59 7.02
C ARG A 204 -11.71 7.09 5.68
N ILE A 205 -11.59 5.79 5.47
CA ILE A 205 -12.22 5.07 4.37
C ILE A 205 -13.25 4.14 5.00
N LEU A 206 -14.51 4.34 4.63
CA LEU A 206 -15.66 3.57 5.09
C LEU A 206 -16.23 2.82 3.89
N LEU A 207 -16.64 1.58 4.09
CA LEU A 207 -17.40 0.82 3.10
C LEU A 207 -18.86 0.87 3.53
N ARG A 208 -19.74 1.32 2.62
CA ARG A 208 -21.18 1.33 2.84
C ARG A 208 -21.78 0.07 2.26
N ASP A 209 -22.53 -0.67 3.05
CA ASP A 209 -23.32 -1.80 2.57
C ASP A 209 -24.69 -1.37 2.02
N GLY A 210 -25.43 -2.32 1.42
CA GLY A 210 -26.77 -2.06 0.90
C GLY A 210 -27.84 -1.78 1.96
N GLU A 211 -27.54 -2.01 3.25
CA GLU A 211 -28.41 -1.62 4.37
C GLU A 211 -28.08 -0.21 4.88
N GLY A 212 -27.01 0.41 4.37
CA GLY A 212 -26.50 1.70 4.80
C GLY A 212 -25.59 1.65 6.03
N GLU A 213 -25.22 0.46 6.52
CA GLU A 213 -24.20 0.30 7.56
C GLU A 213 -22.84 0.73 7.01
N ARG A 214 -22.06 1.41 7.86
CA ARG A 214 -20.72 1.90 7.51
C ARG A 214 -19.67 1.11 8.25
N ILE A 215 -18.85 0.39 7.50
CA ILE A 215 -17.75 -0.39 8.05
C ILE A 215 -16.45 0.35 7.80
N LEU A 216 -15.74 0.70 8.88
CA LEU A 216 -14.42 1.34 8.78
C LEU A 216 -13.44 0.37 8.12
N ALA A 217 -12.99 0.70 6.91
CA ALA A 217 -12.01 -0.08 6.18
C ALA A 217 -10.57 0.37 6.44
N TRP A 218 -10.39 1.66 6.68
CA TRP A 218 -9.08 2.21 7.00
C TRP A 218 -9.18 3.57 7.70
N GLN A 219 -8.20 3.86 8.56
CA GLN A 219 -8.04 5.16 9.19
C GLN A 219 -6.55 5.53 9.30
N GLY A 220 -6.23 6.80 9.05
CA GLY A 220 -4.88 7.33 9.29
C GLY A 220 -4.73 8.81 8.98
N ASN A 221 -3.50 9.32 9.15
CA ASN A 221 -3.17 10.75 8.94
C ASN A 221 -2.34 11.02 7.68
N GLY A 222 -1.81 9.98 7.03
CA GLY A 222 -1.01 10.13 5.83
C GLY A 222 -1.86 10.22 4.58
N GLU A 223 -1.91 11.39 3.92
CA GLU A 223 -2.61 11.57 2.64
C GLU A 223 -2.12 10.60 1.56
N GLY A 224 -0.81 10.33 1.51
CA GLY A 224 -0.24 9.37 0.57
C GLY A 224 -0.76 7.95 0.78
N SER A 225 -0.82 7.48 2.04
CA SER A 225 -1.36 6.16 2.39
C SER A 225 -2.87 6.10 2.16
N PHE A 226 -3.59 7.19 2.46
CA PHE A 226 -5.01 7.32 2.16
C PHE A 226 -5.28 7.15 0.66
N ARG A 227 -4.58 7.90 -0.20
CA ARG A 227 -4.74 7.80 -1.66
C ARG A 227 -4.36 6.43 -2.20
N ALA A 228 -3.25 5.86 -1.72
CA ALA A 228 -2.81 4.53 -2.13
C ALA A 228 -3.83 3.45 -1.77
N ASN A 229 -4.41 3.50 -0.57
CA ASN A 229 -5.44 2.55 -0.14
C ASN A 229 -6.77 2.76 -0.84
N LEU A 230 -7.16 4.01 -1.07
CA LEU A 230 -8.38 4.33 -1.79
C LEU A 230 -8.31 3.80 -3.22
N GLN A 231 -7.19 4.04 -3.91
CA GLN A 231 -6.94 3.51 -5.24
C GLN A 231 -6.89 1.98 -5.23
N ALA A 232 -6.18 1.37 -4.28
CA ALA A 232 -6.13 -0.08 -4.12
C ALA A 232 -7.52 -0.71 -3.91
N LEU A 233 -8.39 -0.06 -3.12
CA LEU A 233 -9.77 -0.47 -2.93
C LEU A 233 -10.60 -0.30 -4.21
N GLU A 234 -10.47 0.82 -4.90
CA GLU A 234 -11.16 1.09 -6.16
C GLU A 234 -10.77 0.05 -7.23
N ASP A 235 -9.48 -0.20 -7.40
CA ASP A 235 -8.94 -1.17 -8.36
C ASP A 235 -9.39 -2.61 -8.04
N THR A 236 -9.50 -2.96 -6.76
CA THR A 236 -9.86 -4.32 -6.33
C THR A 236 -11.37 -4.57 -6.34
N THR A 237 -12.16 -3.56 -5.99
CA THR A 237 -13.60 -3.71 -5.75
C THR A 237 -14.47 -3.19 -6.89
N GLY A 238 -13.95 -2.24 -7.68
CA GLY A 238 -14.73 -1.54 -8.70
C GLY A 238 -15.88 -0.68 -8.15
N LEU A 239 -15.90 -0.43 -6.83
CA LEU A 239 -16.96 0.35 -6.20
C LEU A 239 -16.77 1.85 -6.43
N PRO A 240 -17.86 2.61 -6.61
CA PRO A 240 -17.78 4.07 -6.76
C PRO A 240 -17.31 4.71 -5.45
N VAL A 241 -16.48 5.76 -5.58
CA VAL A 241 -15.98 6.54 -4.46
C VAL A 241 -16.85 7.78 -4.25
N GLU A 242 -17.50 7.85 -3.08
CA GLU A 242 -18.29 9.00 -2.63
C GLU A 242 -17.47 9.84 -1.63
N ARG A 243 -17.30 11.14 -1.93
CA ARG A 243 -16.64 12.09 -1.02
C ARG A 243 -17.67 12.82 -0.19
N ARG A 244 -17.49 12.83 1.13
CA ARG A 244 -18.36 13.53 2.07
C ARG A 244 -17.70 14.77 2.68
#